data_AF-E9ELU5-F1
#
_entry.id   AF-E9ELU5-F1
#
_cell.length_a   1.000
_cell.length_b   1.000
_cell.length_c   1.000
_cell.angle_alpha   90.00
_cell.angle_beta   90.00
_cell.angle_gamma   90.00
#
_symmetry.space_group_name_H-M   'P 1'
#
loop_
_entity.id
_entity.type
_entity.pdbx_description
1 polymer ?
#
loop_
_entity_poly.entity_id
_entity_poly.type
_entity_poly.pdbx_seq_one_letter_code
_entity_poly.pdbx_strand_id
1 'polypeptide(L)'
;MSSSGSTAAAQASSGSWSAFLKLTRFSIKSIASFNGDLSSLTAPPFILSSQSLTEFSSYWATHPPIFTAPAAEADPARRAVLVLKWFLSTLKHQYASRSEQFGNEKKPLNPFLGELFLGTWTDEAGETTLISEQVSHHPPATAYCIRNDKTGVQLEGYNAQKATFKSTIIVKQIGHAVLTIPVGPRDKQEHEHYLITLPSLHIEGLIFGAPFVELDGSSYISSSNGYTAKIDYSGKGWLSGKKNSVIATLYPTGKEKEVLYNVTGQWTKEFEIYEGPAKKNSPATLFATYDAVGTAQTELNVAHIDDQYPLESRRAWARVAKAIQVGDMDAVSVEKGKIEQAQRDLRNKERSEERTWERRYFSSVAEDQVLKELGDAAGIPLNGEEDKTGGLWRFDAEKAAKASAEKLSNEQVQEIEKEVLGQ
;
A
#
# COMPACT_ATOMS: atom_id res chain seq x y z
N MET A 1 -32.03 19.95 -31.02
CA MET A 1 -30.84 20.73 -31.38
C MET A 1 -29.84 20.60 -30.26
N SER A 2 -28.67 20.08 -30.61
CA SER A 2 -27.58 19.60 -29.78
C SER A 2 -26.63 20.72 -29.36
N SER A 3 -26.23 20.78 -28.09
CA SER A 3 -25.02 21.48 -27.67
C SER A 3 -24.48 20.95 -26.33
N SER A 4 -23.83 19.79 -26.36
CA SER A 4 -23.03 19.28 -25.23
C SER A 4 -21.70 18.66 -25.69
N GLY A 5 -21.21 19.06 -26.87
CA GLY A 5 -20.06 18.43 -27.53
C GLY A 5 -18.74 19.21 -27.56
N SER A 6 -18.60 20.37 -26.90
CA SER A 6 -17.47 21.27 -27.20
C SER A 6 -16.35 21.39 -26.16
N THR A 7 -16.44 20.80 -24.97
CA THR A 7 -15.39 20.98 -23.94
C THR A 7 -14.27 19.91 -23.97
N ALA A 8 -14.53 18.71 -24.47
CA ALA A 8 -13.49 17.66 -24.59
C ALA A 8 -12.55 17.86 -25.80
N ALA A 9 -12.98 18.60 -26.83
CA ALA A 9 -12.19 18.82 -28.04
C ALA A 9 -11.13 19.94 -27.91
N ALA A 10 -11.26 20.81 -26.90
CA ALA A 10 -10.39 21.98 -26.75
C ALA A 10 -9.03 21.69 -26.07
N GLN A 11 -8.87 20.54 -25.40
CA GLN A 11 -7.58 20.12 -24.84
C GLN A 11 -6.65 19.42 -25.84
N ALA A 12 -7.20 18.93 -26.97
CA ALA A 12 -6.45 18.22 -28.00
C ALA A 12 -5.59 19.13 -28.90
N SER A 13 -5.78 20.46 -28.85
CA SER A 13 -5.07 21.44 -29.70
C SER A 13 -4.02 22.29 -28.96
N SER A 14 -3.72 21.98 -27.70
CA SER A 14 -2.69 22.71 -26.94
C SER A 14 -1.29 22.16 -27.25
N GLY A 15 -0.26 23.02 -27.29
CA GLY A 15 1.15 22.62 -27.43
C GLY A 15 1.64 21.62 -26.37
N SER A 16 0.87 21.44 -25.29
CA SER A 16 1.07 20.41 -24.26
C SER A 16 0.75 18.99 -24.77
N TRP A 17 -0.26 18.81 -25.64
CA TRP A 17 -0.63 17.49 -26.17
C TRP A 17 0.37 16.95 -27.19
N SER A 18 0.95 17.82 -28.03
CA SER A 18 2.02 17.44 -28.95
C SER A 18 3.34 17.18 -28.23
N ALA A 19 3.61 17.88 -27.12
CA ALA A 19 4.70 17.56 -26.19
C ALA A 19 4.45 16.21 -25.50
N PHE A 20 3.23 15.96 -25.00
CA PHE A 20 2.80 14.68 -24.42
C PHE A 20 2.92 13.52 -25.41
N LEU A 21 2.53 13.69 -26.67
CA LEU A 21 2.68 12.66 -27.72
C LEU A 21 4.14 12.41 -28.12
N LYS A 22 5.00 13.44 -28.07
CA LYS A 22 6.45 13.28 -28.21
C LYS A 22 7.04 12.59 -26.99
N LEU A 23 6.52 12.87 -25.80
CA LEU A 23 6.92 12.25 -24.54
C LEU A 23 6.44 10.81 -24.43
N THR A 24 5.23 10.45 -24.87
CA THR A 24 4.80 9.06 -24.96
C THR A 24 5.62 8.31 -26.01
N ARG A 25 6.04 8.94 -27.12
CA ARG A 25 7.04 8.35 -28.02
C ARG A 25 8.44 8.21 -27.37
N PHE A 26 8.84 9.12 -26.49
CA PHE A 26 10.09 9.03 -25.73
C PHE A 26 10.01 7.96 -24.62
N SER A 27 8.89 7.88 -23.91
CA SER A 27 8.55 6.84 -22.95
C SER A 27 8.44 5.49 -23.65
N ILE A 28 7.87 5.38 -24.85
CA ILE A 28 7.86 4.13 -25.65
C ILE A 28 9.29 3.70 -26.02
N LYS A 29 10.20 4.64 -26.31
CA LYS A 29 11.63 4.32 -26.50
C LYS A 29 12.33 3.91 -25.18
N SER A 30 12.00 4.54 -24.06
CA SER A 30 12.48 4.16 -22.72
C SER A 30 11.89 2.83 -22.22
N ILE A 31 10.69 2.46 -22.69
CA ILE A 31 9.99 1.20 -22.41
C ILE A 31 10.68 0.05 -23.15
N ALA A 32 11.23 0.29 -24.34
CA ALA A 32 12.01 -0.71 -25.08
C ALA A 32 13.31 -1.13 -24.35
N SER A 33 13.78 -0.33 -23.39
CA SER A 33 14.95 -0.59 -22.53
C SER A 33 14.57 -0.85 -21.07
N PHE A 34 13.30 -1.12 -20.77
CA PHE A 34 12.80 -1.28 -19.39
C PHE A 34 13.29 -2.58 -18.76
N ASN A 35 13.87 -2.50 -17.56
CA ASN A 35 14.48 -3.64 -16.86
C ASN A 35 13.58 -4.24 -15.76
N GLY A 36 12.37 -3.73 -15.55
CA GLY A 36 11.46 -4.18 -14.49
C GLY A 36 11.19 -3.15 -13.38
N ASP A 37 12.01 -2.10 -13.28
CA ASP A 37 11.92 -1.07 -12.24
C ASP A 37 11.25 0.22 -12.74
N LEU A 38 10.03 0.53 -12.27
CA LEU A 38 9.30 1.76 -12.63
C LEU A 38 10.01 3.04 -12.22
N SER A 39 10.88 2.99 -11.22
CA SER A 39 11.63 4.15 -10.73
C SER A 39 12.60 4.69 -11.77
N SER A 40 13.13 3.83 -12.65
CA SER A 40 14.11 4.18 -13.67
C SER A 40 13.52 4.91 -14.89
N LEU A 41 12.19 4.96 -15.03
CA LEU A 41 11.52 5.65 -16.13
C LEU A 41 11.45 7.16 -15.88
N THR A 42 12.01 7.96 -16.78
CA THR A 42 11.85 9.43 -16.72
C THR A 42 10.38 9.80 -17.01
N ALA A 43 9.71 10.39 -16.03
CA ALA A 43 8.33 10.87 -16.15
C ALA A 43 8.31 12.41 -16.27
N PRO A 44 7.42 12.98 -17.09
CA PRO A 44 7.25 14.42 -17.17
C PRO A 44 6.60 14.99 -15.90
N PRO A 45 6.72 16.31 -15.68
CA PRO A 45 6.47 16.96 -14.38
C PRO A 45 5.06 16.77 -13.84
N PHE A 46 4.07 16.88 -14.74
CA PHE A 46 2.65 16.75 -14.41
C PHE A 46 2.23 15.31 -14.02
N ILE A 47 3.12 14.32 -14.20
CA ILE A 47 2.91 12.92 -13.79
C ILE A 47 3.62 12.63 -12.46
N LEU A 48 4.46 13.52 -11.93
CA LEU A 48 5.12 13.30 -10.64
C LEU A 48 4.17 13.59 -9.47
N SER A 49 4.20 12.72 -8.46
CA SER A 49 3.62 12.98 -7.14
C SER A 49 4.73 13.41 -6.18
N SER A 50 4.40 14.32 -5.26
CA SER A 50 5.28 14.67 -4.13
C SER A 50 5.24 13.64 -3.00
N GLN A 51 4.37 12.64 -3.11
CA GLN A 51 4.20 11.59 -2.11
C GLN A 51 5.18 10.43 -2.37
N SER A 52 5.81 9.92 -1.31
CA SER A 52 6.66 8.73 -1.39
C SER A 52 5.86 7.44 -1.22
N LEU A 53 6.38 6.32 -1.73
CA LEU A 53 5.76 5.00 -1.55
C LEU A 53 5.68 4.57 -0.07
N THR A 54 6.57 5.06 0.80
CA THR A 54 6.49 4.81 2.26
C THR A 54 5.18 5.31 2.86
N GLU A 55 4.57 6.37 2.29
CA GLU A 55 3.30 6.92 2.75
C GLU A 55 2.11 6.03 2.39
N PHE A 56 2.25 5.12 1.43
CA PHE A 56 1.14 4.28 0.96
C PHE A 56 0.71 3.25 2.01
N SER A 57 1.59 2.91 2.95
CA SER A 57 1.25 2.06 4.09
C SER A 57 0.09 2.63 4.92
N SER A 58 -0.14 3.95 4.89
CA SER A 58 -1.28 4.57 5.59
C SER A 58 -2.65 4.12 5.06
N TYR A 59 -2.73 3.66 3.82
CA TYR A 59 -4.01 3.29 3.20
C TYR A 59 -4.65 2.04 3.80
N TRP A 60 -3.92 1.26 4.60
CA TRP A 60 -4.45 0.10 5.31
C TRP A 60 -5.42 0.44 6.45
N ALA A 61 -5.36 1.65 6.99
CA ALA A 61 -6.12 2.02 8.19
C ALA A 61 -6.74 3.42 8.13
N THR A 62 -7.16 3.87 6.95
CA THR A 62 -7.93 5.13 6.79
C THR A 62 -9.29 5.11 7.48
N HIS A 63 -9.73 3.92 7.94
CA HIS A 63 -10.95 3.70 8.70
C HIS A 63 -10.65 2.88 9.98
N PRO A 64 -9.99 3.45 11.00
CA PRO A 64 -9.67 2.74 12.24
C PRO A 64 -10.85 2.01 12.92
N PRO A 65 -12.09 2.53 12.90
CA PRO A 65 -13.26 1.82 13.44
C PRO A 65 -13.56 0.52 12.67
N ILE A 66 -13.38 0.50 11.35
CA ILE A 66 -13.57 -0.72 10.53
C ILE A 66 -12.40 -1.69 10.76
N PHE A 67 -11.17 -1.17 10.85
CA PHE A 67 -9.96 -1.94 11.13
C PHE A 67 -10.02 -2.70 12.46
N THR A 68 -10.56 -2.07 13.50
CA THR A 68 -10.59 -2.62 14.86
C THR A 68 -11.87 -3.38 15.21
N ALA A 69 -12.94 -3.23 14.42
CA ALA A 69 -14.22 -3.91 14.64
C ALA A 69 -14.12 -5.43 14.88
N PRO A 70 -13.25 -6.21 14.18
CA PRO A 70 -13.10 -7.64 14.45
C PRO A 70 -12.71 -7.99 15.90
N ALA A 71 -12.04 -7.12 16.64
CA ALA A 71 -11.65 -7.39 18.03
C ALA A 71 -12.83 -7.47 19.00
N ALA A 72 -13.98 -6.88 18.64
CA ALA A 72 -15.19 -6.89 19.47
C ALA A 72 -16.15 -8.06 19.17
N GLU A 73 -15.91 -8.83 18.10
CA GLU A 73 -16.76 -9.96 17.71
C GLU A 73 -16.34 -11.23 18.46
N ALA A 74 -17.29 -12.05 18.91
CA ALA A 74 -16.99 -13.30 19.62
C ALA A 74 -16.97 -14.50 18.66
N ASP A 75 -17.84 -14.50 17.65
CA ASP A 75 -17.97 -15.59 16.70
C ASP A 75 -16.81 -15.57 15.68
N PRO A 76 -16.03 -16.66 15.56
CA PRO A 76 -14.90 -16.76 14.64
C PRO A 76 -15.24 -16.48 13.17
N ALA A 77 -16.37 -16.97 12.66
CA ALA A 77 -16.78 -16.78 11.27
C ALA A 77 -17.19 -15.33 11.00
N ARG A 78 -17.93 -14.72 11.93
CA ARG A 78 -18.28 -13.29 11.87
C ARG A 78 -17.05 -12.40 11.98
N ARG A 79 -16.08 -12.77 12.81
CA ARG A 79 -14.79 -12.05 12.89
C ARG A 79 -14.09 -12.07 11.53
N ALA A 80 -14.03 -13.24 10.89
CA ALA A 80 -13.40 -13.39 9.59
C ALA A 80 -14.11 -12.59 8.48
N VAL A 81 -15.45 -12.49 8.48
CA VAL A 81 -16.15 -11.63 7.51
C VAL A 81 -15.95 -10.14 7.79
N LEU A 82 -15.76 -9.73 9.05
CA LEU A 82 -15.38 -8.36 9.38
C LEU A 82 -13.96 -8.01 8.92
N VAL A 83 -13.01 -8.96 9.01
CA VAL A 83 -11.66 -8.79 8.43
C VAL A 83 -11.74 -8.66 6.91
N LEU A 84 -12.55 -9.48 6.24
CA LEU A 84 -12.81 -9.34 4.81
C LEU A 84 -13.39 -7.96 4.46
N LYS A 85 -14.38 -7.48 5.22
CA LYS A 85 -14.97 -6.14 5.04
C LYS A 85 -13.91 -5.04 5.19
N TRP A 86 -13.08 -5.12 6.23
CA TRP A 86 -11.99 -4.18 6.45
C TRP A 86 -11.01 -4.17 5.28
N PHE A 87 -10.51 -5.33 4.86
CA PHE A 87 -9.56 -5.42 3.74
C PHE A 87 -10.13 -4.76 2.47
N LEU A 88 -11.39 -5.06 2.13
CA LEU A 88 -12.07 -4.48 0.96
C LEU A 88 -12.23 -2.96 1.07
N SER A 89 -12.42 -2.43 2.28
CA SER A 89 -12.51 -0.98 2.52
C SER A 89 -11.19 -0.23 2.23
N THR A 90 -10.04 -0.92 2.25
CA THR A 90 -8.74 -0.31 1.95
C THR A 90 -8.53 -0.06 0.45
N LEU A 91 -9.19 -0.84 -0.41
CA LEU A 91 -8.87 -0.93 -1.84
C LEU A 91 -9.04 0.41 -2.56
N LYS A 92 -10.09 1.17 -2.24
CA LYS A 92 -10.30 2.50 -2.83
C LYS A 92 -9.13 3.44 -2.58
N HIS A 93 -8.62 3.48 -1.35
CA HIS A 93 -7.52 4.36 -0.97
C HIS A 93 -6.19 3.91 -1.57
N GLN A 94 -5.94 2.61 -1.57
CA GLN A 94 -4.72 2.06 -2.16
C GLN A 94 -4.62 2.31 -3.68
N TYR A 95 -5.73 2.17 -4.41
CA TYR A 95 -5.68 2.00 -5.86
C TYR A 95 -6.51 3.00 -6.67
N ALA A 96 -7.44 3.75 -6.09
CA ALA A 96 -8.32 4.64 -6.84
C ALA A 96 -8.24 6.12 -6.43
N SER A 97 -8.02 6.43 -5.14
CA SER A 97 -8.12 7.81 -4.62
C SER A 97 -7.30 8.83 -5.39
N ARG A 98 -6.06 8.50 -5.79
CA ARG A 98 -5.22 9.43 -6.58
C ARG A 98 -5.81 9.69 -7.97
N SER A 99 -6.22 8.64 -8.67
CA SER A 99 -6.83 8.78 -9.99
C SER A 99 -8.17 9.55 -9.95
N GLU A 100 -8.96 9.36 -8.90
CA GLU A 100 -10.23 10.08 -8.70
C GLU A 100 -9.99 11.55 -8.32
N GLN A 101 -8.98 11.84 -7.49
CA GLN A 101 -8.67 13.19 -7.02
C GLN A 101 -7.97 14.05 -8.08
N PHE A 102 -7.00 13.48 -8.80
CA PHE A 102 -6.15 14.23 -9.73
C PHE A 102 -6.52 14.00 -11.21
N GLY A 103 -7.46 13.09 -11.49
CA GLY A 103 -7.85 12.71 -12.85
C GLY A 103 -6.86 11.76 -13.55
N ASN A 104 -5.73 11.46 -12.91
CA ASN A 104 -4.72 10.50 -13.37
C ASN A 104 -3.93 9.91 -12.20
N GLU A 105 -3.45 8.67 -12.38
CA GLU A 105 -2.44 8.11 -11.49
C GLU A 105 -1.09 8.81 -11.72
N LYS A 106 -0.38 9.14 -10.64
CA LYS A 106 0.91 9.84 -10.66
C LYS A 106 2.03 8.94 -10.16
N LYS A 107 3.23 9.11 -10.71
CA LYS A 107 4.43 8.40 -10.27
C LYS A 107 4.87 8.92 -8.89
N PRO A 108 4.83 8.10 -7.83
CA PRO A 108 5.33 8.49 -6.50
C PRO A 108 6.85 8.62 -6.48
N LEU A 109 7.37 9.26 -5.44
CA LEU A 109 8.81 9.24 -5.14
C LEU A 109 9.24 7.82 -4.79
N ASN A 110 10.40 7.40 -5.32
CA ASN A 110 11.01 6.12 -4.97
C ASN A 110 11.73 6.28 -3.63
N PRO A 111 11.36 5.54 -2.58
CA PRO A 111 11.96 5.75 -1.29
C PRO A 111 13.45 5.41 -1.25
N PHE A 112 14.21 6.18 -0.48
CA PHE A 112 15.61 5.84 -0.16
C PHE A 112 15.66 4.79 0.97
N LEU A 113 16.79 4.07 1.10
CA LEU A 113 16.93 3.05 2.15
C LEU A 113 16.88 3.70 3.54
N GLY A 114 16.03 3.18 4.42
CA GLY A 114 15.83 3.73 5.77
C GLY A 114 14.89 4.94 5.83
N GLU A 115 14.25 5.32 4.73
CA GLU A 115 13.17 6.31 4.74
C GLU A 115 12.02 5.87 5.64
N LEU A 116 11.46 6.80 6.41
CA LEU A 116 10.39 6.54 7.38
C LEU A 116 9.11 7.28 7.02
N PHE A 117 7.96 6.73 7.37
CA PHE A 117 6.73 7.49 7.46
C PHE A 117 5.95 7.07 8.70
N LEU A 118 5.78 8.02 9.61
CA LEU A 118 5.18 7.81 10.92
C LEU A 118 3.91 8.66 11.05
N GLY A 119 2.94 8.18 11.81
CA GLY A 119 1.77 8.97 12.12
C GLY A 119 0.78 8.25 13.01
N THR A 120 -0.30 8.95 13.35
CA THR A 120 -1.33 8.47 14.28
C THR A 120 -2.72 8.88 13.82
N TRP A 121 -3.68 7.97 13.88
CA TRP A 121 -5.11 8.27 13.84
C TRP A 121 -5.67 8.31 15.25
N THR A 122 -6.55 9.27 15.53
CA THR A 122 -7.24 9.38 16.81
C THR A 122 -8.73 9.60 16.56
N ASP A 123 -9.53 8.59 16.89
CA ASP A 123 -10.99 8.60 16.72
C ASP A 123 -11.69 7.72 17.79
N GLU A 124 -12.92 7.30 17.55
CA GLU A 124 -13.69 6.45 18.47
C GLU A 124 -13.05 5.06 18.72
N ALA A 125 -12.22 4.57 17.79
CA ALA A 125 -11.44 3.35 17.96
C ALA A 125 -10.25 3.55 18.91
N GLY A 126 -9.97 4.79 19.35
CA GLY A 126 -8.82 5.15 20.15
C GLY A 126 -7.64 5.56 19.30
N GLU A 127 -6.44 5.41 19.85
CA GLU A 127 -5.20 5.73 19.14
C GLU A 127 -4.76 4.56 18.26
N THR A 128 -4.54 4.83 16.97
CA THR A 128 -3.96 3.88 16.01
C THR A 128 -2.70 4.47 15.42
N THR A 129 -1.56 3.83 15.62
CA THR A 129 -0.25 4.30 15.15
C THR A 129 0.14 3.63 13.85
N LEU A 130 0.91 4.34 13.02
CA LEU A 130 1.55 3.86 11.79
C LEU A 130 3.07 4.03 11.92
N ILE A 131 3.78 2.96 11.59
CA ILE A 131 5.21 2.96 11.34
C ILE A 131 5.42 2.34 9.96
N SER A 132 6.06 3.07 9.05
CA SER A 132 6.43 2.60 7.72
C SER A 132 7.91 2.87 7.50
N GLU A 133 8.65 1.89 6.99
CA GLU A 133 10.10 1.98 6.75
C GLU A 133 10.45 1.37 5.39
N GLN A 134 11.27 2.07 4.61
CA GLN A 134 11.92 1.46 3.44
C GLN A 134 13.05 0.54 3.89
N VAL A 135 12.71 -0.73 4.09
CA VAL A 135 13.63 -1.76 4.58
C VAL A 135 14.57 -2.29 3.52
N SER A 136 14.31 -2.08 2.23
CA SER A 136 15.24 -2.43 1.15
C SER A 136 15.11 -1.50 -0.05
N HIS A 137 16.22 -1.23 -0.75
CA HIS A 137 16.23 -0.43 -1.98
C HIS A 137 16.54 -1.26 -3.24
N HIS A 138 17.32 -2.33 -3.10
CA HIS A 138 17.64 -3.25 -4.19
C HIS A 138 17.55 -4.71 -3.70
N PRO A 139 16.40 -5.40 -3.90
CA PRO A 139 15.15 -4.90 -4.50
C PRO A 139 14.39 -3.93 -3.57
N PRO A 140 13.55 -3.02 -4.10
CA PRO A 140 12.81 -2.06 -3.29
C PRO A 140 11.70 -2.76 -2.48
N ALA A 141 11.69 -2.57 -1.17
CA ALA A 141 10.65 -3.07 -0.28
C ALA A 141 10.37 -2.07 0.86
N THR A 142 9.09 -1.86 1.11
CA THR A 142 8.58 -1.05 2.23
C THR A 142 7.92 -1.99 3.23
N ALA A 143 8.33 -1.93 4.50
CA ALA A 143 7.67 -2.64 5.59
C ALA A 143 6.83 -1.65 6.42
N TYR A 144 5.79 -2.16 7.07
CA TYR A 144 4.89 -1.36 7.88
C TYR A 144 4.33 -2.13 9.07
N CYS A 145 3.98 -1.38 10.10
CA CYS A 145 3.25 -1.81 11.29
C CYS A 145 2.18 -0.76 11.60
N ILE A 146 0.95 -1.20 11.79
CA ILE A 146 -0.18 -0.38 12.23
C ILE A 146 -0.77 -1.03 13.46
N ARG A 147 -0.87 -0.28 14.56
CA ARG A 147 -1.33 -0.83 15.84
C ARG A 147 -2.35 0.07 16.48
N ASN A 148 -3.46 -0.50 16.92
CA ASN A 148 -4.42 0.19 17.76
C ASN A 148 -4.19 -0.14 19.23
N ASP A 149 -3.94 0.88 20.05
CA ASP A 149 -3.53 0.70 21.44
C ASP A 149 -4.68 0.23 22.35
N LYS A 150 -5.91 0.66 22.03
CA LYS A 150 -7.10 0.34 22.81
C LYS A 150 -7.52 -1.12 22.66
N THR A 151 -7.47 -1.65 21.44
CA THR A 151 -7.95 -3.00 21.10
C THR A 151 -6.82 -4.02 21.00
N GLY A 152 -5.58 -3.56 20.83
CA GLY A 152 -4.42 -4.42 20.59
C GLY A 152 -4.36 -5.03 19.19
N VAL A 153 -5.26 -4.65 18.28
CA VAL A 153 -5.20 -5.05 16.88
C VAL A 153 -3.92 -4.51 16.26
N GLN A 154 -3.15 -5.39 15.61
CA GLN A 154 -1.90 -5.05 14.95
C GLN A 154 -1.89 -5.62 13.53
N LEU A 155 -1.64 -4.78 12.55
CA LEU A 155 -1.30 -5.18 11.19
C LEU A 155 0.20 -4.97 11.00
N GLU A 156 0.89 -5.95 10.46
CA GLU A 156 2.24 -5.77 9.96
C GLU A 156 2.37 -6.40 8.57
N GLY A 157 3.33 -5.93 7.79
CA GLY A 157 3.57 -6.49 6.48
C GLY A 157 4.69 -5.79 5.75
N TYR A 158 4.93 -6.23 4.53
CA TYR A 158 5.82 -5.54 3.61
C TYR A 158 5.33 -5.72 2.18
N ASN A 159 5.66 -4.74 1.33
CA ASN A 159 5.35 -4.78 -0.08
C ASN A 159 6.59 -4.43 -0.90
N ALA A 160 6.77 -5.19 -1.97
CA ALA A 160 7.64 -4.89 -3.09
C ALA A 160 6.84 -4.98 -4.38
N GLN A 161 7.37 -4.41 -5.47
CA GLN A 161 6.68 -4.39 -6.75
C GLN A 161 7.62 -4.83 -7.86
N LYS A 162 7.08 -5.66 -8.76
CA LYS A 162 7.73 -5.99 -10.02
C LYS A 162 6.81 -5.62 -11.16
N ALA A 163 7.23 -4.65 -11.95
CA ALA A 163 6.48 -4.22 -13.13
C ALA A 163 6.96 -4.96 -14.38
N THR A 164 6.05 -5.20 -15.32
CA THR A 164 6.34 -5.73 -16.65
C THR A 164 5.51 -4.96 -17.68
N PHE A 165 6.14 -4.52 -18.76
CA PHE A 165 5.45 -3.82 -19.84
C PHE A 165 5.03 -4.80 -20.94
N LYS A 166 3.76 -4.68 -21.34
CA LYS A 166 3.22 -5.24 -22.60
C LYS A 166 2.56 -4.08 -23.39
N SER A 167 1.31 -4.22 -23.80
CA SER A 167 0.46 -3.09 -24.21
C SER A 167 -0.01 -2.22 -23.04
N THR A 168 0.05 -2.76 -21.82
CA THR A 168 -0.25 -2.14 -20.53
C THR A 168 0.92 -2.36 -19.56
N ILE A 169 0.95 -1.66 -18.42
CA ILE A 169 1.88 -1.94 -17.32
C ILE A 169 1.22 -2.95 -16.40
N ILE A 170 1.82 -4.12 -16.24
CA ILE A 170 1.39 -5.12 -15.26
C ILE A 170 2.28 -4.95 -14.03
N VAL A 171 1.70 -4.81 -12.84
CA VAL A 171 2.43 -4.69 -11.58
C VAL A 171 2.05 -5.87 -10.70
N LYS A 172 3.02 -6.76 -10.48
CA LYS A 172 2.90 -7.81 -9.46
C LYS A 172 3.33 -7.22 -8.12
N GLN A 173 2.41 -7.21 -7.16
CA GLN A 173 2.73 -6.98 -5.76
C GLN A 173 3.41 -8.24 -5.18
N ILE A 174 4.43 -8.04 -4.37
CA ILE A 174 5.25 -9.08 -3.73
C ILE A 174 5.25 -8.80 -2.24
N GLY A 175 5.20 -9.85 -1.43
CA GLY A 175 5.02 -9.75 0.02
C GLY A 175 3.57 -9.93 0.44
N HIS A 176 3.32 -9.75 1.73
CA HIS A 176 2.07 -10.08 2.38
C HIS A 176 1.89 -9.25 3.66
N ALA A 177 0.66 -9.28 4.19
CA ALA A 177 0.34 -8.70 5.47
C ALA A 177 -0.15 -9.77 6.46
N VAL A 178 0.12 -9.53 7.73
CA VAL A 178 -0.34 -10.32 8.87
C VAL A 178 -1.14 -9.40 9.78
N LEU A 179 -2.44 -9.66 9.90
CA LEU A 179 -3.29 -9.02 10.89
C LEU A 179 -3.40 -9.93 12.12
N THR A 180 -3.04 -9.40 13.29
CA THR A 180 -3.16 -10.07 14.58
C THR A 180 -4.28 -9.42 15.37
N ILE A 181 -5.27 -10.22 15.77
CA ILE A 181 -6.41 -9.79 16.58
C ILE A 181 -6.34 -10.50 17.92
N PRO A 182 -6.26 -9.76 19.04
CA PRO A 182 -6.40 -10.35 20.35
C PRO A 182 -7.85 -10.81 20.59
N VAL A 183 -8.04 -12.06 21.02
CA VAL A 183 -9.34 -12.68 21.25
C VAL A 183 -9.43 -13.28 22.66
N GLY A 184 -10.65 -13.42 23.17
CA GLY A 184 -10.90 -13.90 24.54
C GLY A 184 -10.72 -12.83 25.62
N PRO A 185 -10.90 -13.21 26.90
CA PRO A 185 -10.78 -12.28 28.01
C PRO A 185 -9.32 -11.90 28.27
N ARG A 186 -9.09 -10.72 28.87
CA ARG A 186 -7.74 -10.14 29.07
C ARG A 186 -6.75 -11.04 29.82
N ASP A 187 -7.23 -11.90 30.72
CA ASP A 187 -6.42 -12.83 31.52
C ASP A 187 -6.07 -14.13 30.77
N LYS A 188 -6.73 -14.42 29.65
CA LYS A 188 -6.50 -15.60 28.79
C LYS A 188 -6.54 -15.21 27.32
N GLN A 189 -5.93 -14.08 27.01
CA GLN A 189 -5.96 -13.51 25.67
C GLN A 189 -5.17 -14.41 24.72
N GLU A 190 -5.83 -14.86 23.66
CA GLU A 190 -5.20 -15.57 22.54
C GLU A 190 -5.02 -14.60 21.37
N HIS A 191 -4.15 -14.96 20.42
CA HIS A 191 -3.91 -14.17 19.22
C HIS A 191 -4.38 -14.92 17.99
N GLU A 192 -5.37 -14.35 17.31
CA GLU A 192 -5.86 -14.84 16.04
C GLU A 192 -5.12 -14.14 14.91
N HIS A 193 -4.55 -14.90 13.98
CA HIS A 193 -3.73 -14.37 12.89
C HIS A 193 -4.46 -14.52 11.55
N TYR A 194 -4.34 -13.50 10.71
CA TYR A 194 -4.85 -13.48 9.35
C TYR A 194 -3.73 -13.15 8.39
N LEU A 195 -3.43 -14.08 7.48
CA LEU A 195 -2.43 -13.92 6.44
C LEU A 195 -3.11 -13.45 5.15
N ILE A 196 -2.65 -12.31 4.62
CA ILE A 196 -3.31 -11.56 3.55
C ILE A 196 -2.35 -11.40 2.37
N THR A 197 -2.78 -11.86 1.19
CA THR A 197 -2.04 -11.62 -0.06
C THR A 197 -2.38 -10.25 -0.65
N LEU A 198 -1.44 -9.66 -1.38
CA LEU A 198 -1.64 -8.38 -2.08
C LEU A 198 -2.20 -8.61 -3.50
N PRO A 199 -3.15 -7.79 -3.97
CA PRO A 199 -3.76 -7.97 -5.29
C PRO A 199 -2.76 -7.67 -6.42
N SER A 200 -2.90 -8.40 -7.53
CA SER A 200 -2.26 -8.03 -8.79
C SER A 200 -3.02 -6.87 -9.44
N LEU A 201 -2.30 -6.03 -10.19
CA LEU A 201 -2.89 -4.89 -10.87
C LEU A 201 -2.24 -4.61 -12.22
N HIS A 202 -2.95 -3.87 -13.06
CA HIS A 202 -2.41 -3.29 -14.27
C HIS A 202 -2.83 -1.82 -14.43
N ILE A 203 -2.03 -1.04 -15.15
CA ILE A 203 -2.26 0.39 -15.40
C ILE A 203 -2.80 0.58 -16.81
N GLU A 204 -4.09 0.79 -16.91
CA GLU A 204 -4.77 1.10 -18.17
C GLU A 204 -4.73 2.59 -18.52
N GLY A 205 -5.23 2.96 -19.70
CA GLY A 205 -5.43 4.38 -20.06
C GLY A 205 -4.17 5.14 -20.48
N LEU A 206 -3.00 4.49 -20.51
CA LEU A 206 -1.71 5.11 -20.86
C LEU A 206 -1.72 5.77 -22.26
N ILE A 207 -2.31 5.12 -23.26
CA ILE A 207 -2.41 5.63 -24.64
C ILE A 207 -3.23 6.93 -24.70
N PHE A 208 -4.25 7.04 -23.84
CA PHE A 208 -5.18 8.17 -23.81
C PHE A 208 -4.76 9.26 -22.81
N GLY A 209 -3.62 9.10 -22.13
CA GLY A 209 -3.08 10.08 -21.18
C GLY A 209 -3.84 10.21 -19.86
N ALA A 210 -4.69 9.23 -19.53
CA ALA A 210 -5.42 9.16 -18.28
C ALA A 210 -5.18 7.79 -17.61
N PRO A 211 -3.98 7.57 -17.04
CA PRO A 211 -3.65 6.30 -16.39
C PRO A 211 -4.56 6.04 -15.19
N PHE A 212 -5.07 4.81 -15.08
CA PHE A 212 -5.83 4.34 -13.92
C PHE A 212 -5.47 2.89 -13.58
N VAL A 213 -5.60 2.54 -12.31
CA VAL A 213 -5.35 1.18 -11.82
C VAL A 213 -6.61 0.33 -12.02
N GLU A 214 -6.41 -0.90 -12.48
CA GLU A 214 -7.42 -1.95 -12.46
C GLU A 214 -6.82 -3.18 -11.76
N LEU A 215 -7.56 -3.72 -10.78
CA LEU A 215 -7.15 -4.92 -10.05
C LEU A 215 -7.57 -6.17 -10.84
N ASP A 216 -6.73 -7.20 -10.79
CA ASP A 216 -6.99 -8.48 -11.45
C ASP A 216 -6.57 -9.67 -10.58
N GLY A 217 -6.94 -10.87 -11.03
CA GLY A 217 -6.65 -12.12 -10.34
C GLY A 217 -7.44 -12.27 -9.04
N SER A 218 -6.82 -12.96 -8.08
CA SER A 218 -7.42 -13.24 -6.78
C SER A 218 -6.49 -12.86 -5.63
N SER A 219 -7.07 -12.34 -4.55
CA SER A 219 -6.43 -12.26 -3.24
C SER A 219 -7.05 -13.26 -2.28
N TYR A 220 -6.28 -13.63 -1.25
CA TYR A 220 -6.67 -14.55 -0.19
C TYR A 220 -6.46 -13.91 1.18
N ILE A 221 -7.35 -14.22 2.10
CA ILE A 221 -7.23 -13.96 3.53
C ILE A 221 -7.43 -15.30 4.23
N SER A 222 -6.37 -15.89 4.79
CA SER A 222 -6.44 -17.15 5.53
C SER A 222 -6.24 -16.89 7.01
N SER A 223 -7.02 -17.53 7.88
CA SER A 223 -7.01 -17.26 9.32
C SER A 223 -6.65 -18.49 10.17
N SER A 224 -6.00 -18.26 11.31
CA SER A 224 -5.65 -19.33 12.27
C SER A 224 -6.87 -19.97 12.94
N ASN A 225 -8.03 -19.32 12.89
CA ASN A 225 -9.30 -19.88 13.35
C ASN A 225 -10.05 -20.72 12.28
N GLY A 226 -9.42 -21.00 11.14
CA GLY A 226 -9.89 -22.02 10.18
C GLY A 226 -10.82 -21.52 9.08
N TYR A 227 -10.75 -20.23 8.71
CA TYR A 227 -11.50 -19.68 7.58
C TYR A 227 -10.58 -19.10 6.51
N THR A 228 -11.05 -19.13 5.27
CA THR A 228 -10.37 -18.53 4.14
C THR A 228 -11.36 -17.70 3.33
N ALA A 229 -11.00 -16.45 3.05
CA ALA A 229 -11.68 -15.63 2.07
C ALA A 229 -10.91 -15.68 0.74
N LYS A 230 -11.61 -15.94 -0.35
CA LYS A 230 -11.11 -15.73 -1.71
C LYS A 230 -11.80 -14.51 -2.31
N ILE A 231 -11.02 -13.61 -2.89
CA ILE A 231 -11.47 -12.31 -3.41
C ILE A 231 -11.06 -12.25 -4.88
N ASP A 232 -12.02 -12.27 -5.79
CA ASP A 232 -11.82 -12.19 -7.23
C ASP A 232 -12.12 -10.76 -7.73
N TYR A 233 -11.16 -10.17 -8.45
CA TYR A 233 -11.28 -8.84 -9.03
C TYR A 233 -11.58 -8.90 -10.53
N SER A 234 -12.39 -7.97 -11.01
CA SER A 234 -12.62 -7.82 -12.46
C SER A 234 -12.99 -6.38 -12.82
N GLY A 235 -12.78 -5.99 -14.07
CA GLY A 235 -13.25 -4.71 -14.57
C GLY A 235 -13.87 -4.79 -15.97
N LYS A 236 -13.69 -3.73 -16.77
CA LYS A 236 -14.48 -3.54 -18.00
C LYS A 236 -14.12 -4.60 -19.04
N GLY A 237 -15.08 -5.44 -19.40
CA GLY A 237 -14.91 -6.50 -20.41
C GLY A 237 -15.05 -7.92 -19.85
N TRP A 238 -15.11 -8.07 -18.52
CA TRP A 238 -15.49 -9.34 -17.86
C TRP A 238 -17.02 -9.44 -17.68
N LEU A 239 -17.52 -10.61 -17.26
CA LEU A 239 -18.96 -10.95 -17.16
C LEU A 239 -19.85 -9.88 -16.49
N SER A 240 -19.32 -9.05 -15.57
CA SER A 240 -20.07 -7.98 -14.89
C SER A 240 -20.22 -6.68 -15.70
N GLY A 241 -19.34 -6.44 -16.67
CA GLY A 241 -19.27 -5.21 -17.48
C GLY A 241 -18.92 -3.92 -16.71
N LYS A 242 -18.75 -3.96 -15.38
CA LYS A 242 -18.48 -2.79 -14.53
C LYS A 242 -17.01 -2.75 -14.11
N LYS A 243 -16.38 -1.59 -14.21
CA LYS A 243 -15.02 -1.37 -13.66
C LYS A 243 -14.99 -1.65 -12.16
N ASN A 244 -13.84 -2.08 -11.66
CA ASN A 244 -13.57 -2.19 -10.23
C ASN A 244 -14.57 -3.10 -9.51
N SER A 245 -15.03 -4.16 -10.18
CA SER A 245 -15.92 -5.16 -9.61
C SER A 245 -15.17 -6.07 -8.65
N VAL A 246 -15.85 -6.50 -7.58
CA VAL A 246 -15.34 -7.50 -6.64
C VAL A 246 -16.40 -8.57 -6.40
N ILE A 247 -15.96 -9.82 -6.40
CA ILE A 247 -16.71 -10.95 -5.86
C ILE A 247 -15.83 -11.62 -4.83
N ALA A 248 -16.34 -11.87 -3.62
CA ALA A 248 -15.60 -12.63 -2.62
C ALA A 248 -16.46 -13.72 -2.00
N THR A 249 -15.81 -14.75 -1.48
CA THR A 249 -16.44 -15.82 -0.70
C THR A 249 -15.62 -16.12 0.52
N LEU A 250 -16.27 -16.30 1.66
CA LEU A 250 -15.67 -16.77 2.90
C LEU A 250 -16.18 -18.18 3.19
N TYR A 251 -15.28 -19.11 3.49
CA TYR A 251 -15.57 -20.53 3.71
C TYR A 251 -14.60 -21.12 4.75
N PRO A 252 -14.93 -22.25 5.40
CA PRO A 252 -13.96 -22.98 6.21
C PRO A 252 -12.78 -23.43 5.35
N THR A 253 -11.54 -23.25 5.82
CA THR A 253 -10.33 -23.54 5.05
C THR A 253 -10.34 -24.97 4.49
N GLY A 254 -10.05 -25.11 3.19
CA GLY A 254 -10.11 -26.39 2.47
C GLY A 254 -11.53 -26.87 2.10
N LYS A 255 -12.55 -26.03 2.30
CA LYS A 255 -13.96 -26.33 1.97
C LYS A 255 -14.61 -25.22 1.15
N GLU A 256 -14.03 -24.89 0.01
CA GLU A 256 -14.40 -23.75 -0.85
C GLU A 256 -15.87 -23.73 -1.28
N LYS A 257 -16.54 -24.90 -1.28
CA LYS A 257 -17.96 -25.04 -1.63
C LYS A 257 -18.91 -24.71 -0.47
N GLU A 258 -18.44 -24.71 0.77
CA GLU A 258 -19.20 -24.38 1.98
C GLU A 258 -19.17 -22.87 2.24
N VAL A 259 -19.72 -22.09 1.30
CA VAL A 259 -19.74 -20.61 1.38
C VAL A 259 -20.61 -20.14 2.54
N LEU A 260 -19.98 -19.52 3.53
CA LEU A 260 -20.62 -18.91 4.71
C LEU A 260 -21.05 -17.48 4.45
N TYR A 261 -20.24 -16.73 3.71
CA TYR A 261 -20.56 -15.37 3.28
C TYR A 261 -20.10 -15.15 1.85
N ASN A 262 -20.82 -14.31 1.11
CA ASN A 262 -20.39 -13.81 -0.19
C ASN A 262 -20.44 -12.29 -0.25
N VAL A 263 -19.55 -11.71 -1.06
CA VAL A 263 -19.50 -10.28 -1.34
C VAL A 263 -19.72 -10.06 -2.82
N THR A 264 -20.48 -9.04 -3.18
CA THR A 264 -20.64 -8.58 -4.56
C THR A 264 -20.73 -7.06 -4.61
N GLY A 265 -20.06 -6.43 -5.57
CA GLY A 265 -20.16 -4.98 -5.75
C GLY A 265 -19.00 -4.37 -6.51
N GLN A 266 -18.75 -3.09 -6.26
CA GLN A 266 -17.62 -2.33 -6.79
C GLN A 266 -16.80 -1.75 -5.64
N TRP A 267 -15.52 -2.14 -5.53
CA TRP A 267 -14.67 -1.76 -4.39
C TRP A 267 -14.33 -0.25 -4.33
N THR A 268 -14.63 0.52 -5.38
CA THR A 268 -14.53 1.99 -5.36
C THR A 268 -15.84 2.72 -5.07
N LYS A 269 -16.97 2.00 -5.05
CA LYS A 269 -18.31 2.60 -4.87
C LYS A 269 -19.03 1.99 -3.68
N GLU A 270 -19.58 0.81 -3.88
CA GLU A 270 -20.39 0.12 -2.88
C GLU A 270 -20.27 -1.39 -3.09
N PHE A 271 -20.22 -2.14 -2.00
CA PHE A 271 -20.40 -3.58 -2.03
C PHE A 271 -21.30 -4.05 -0.90
N GLU A 272 -21.93 -5.20 -1.13
CA GLU A 272 -22.83 -5.85 -0.19
C GLU A 272 -22.26 -7.21 0.21
N ILE A 273 -22.44 -7.57 1.47
CA ILE A 273 -22.05 -8.84 2.06
C ILE A 273 -23.34 -9.59 2.43
N TYR A 274 -23.45 -10.84 2.01
CA TYR A 274 -24.59 -11.71 2.27
C TYR A 274 -24.17 -12.99 2.99
N GLU A 275 -25.03 -13.51 3.85
CA GLU A 275 -24.91 -14.85 4.44
C GLU A 275 -25.25 -15.93 3.40
N GLY A 276 -24.38 -16.94 3.31
CA GLY A 276 -24.48 -18.08 2.41
C GLY A 276 -23.98 -17.81 0.97
N PRO A 277 -24.29 -18.72 0.03
CA PRO A 277 -23.87 -18.60 -1.36
C PRO A 277 -24.67 -17.54 -2.14
N ALA A 278 -24.03 -16.92 -3.14
CA ALA A 278 -24.59 -15.82 -3.94
C ALA A 278 -26.01 -16.06 -4.51
N LYS A 279 -26.36 -17.31 -4.82
CA LYS A 279 -27.71 -17.70 -5.29
C LYS A 279 -28.83 -17.49 -4.26
N LYS A 280 -28.49 -17.24 -2.99
CA LYS A 280 -29.42 -16.96 -1.89
C LYS A 280 -29.45 -15.48 -1.50
N ASN A 281 -28.81 -14.60 -2.26
CA ASN A 281 -28.78 -13.17 -1.94
C ASN A 281 -30.20 -12.60 -1.96
N SER A 282 -30.58 -11.97 -0.85
CA SER A 282 -31.90 -11.38 -0.61
C SER A 282 -31.78 -10.40 0.56
N PRO A 283 -32.78 -9.53 0.80
CA PRO A 283 -32.80 -8.68 1.98
C PRO A 283 -32.69 -9.46 3.30
N ALA A 284 -33.16 -10.72 3.35
CA ALA A 284 -33.12 -11.56 4.54
C ALA A 284 -31.72 -12.16 4.82
N THR A 285 -30.85 -12.21 3.82
CA THR A 285 -29.47 -12.71 3.93
C THR A 285 -28.44 -11.58 3.91
N LEU A 286 -28.86 -10.32 3.78
CA LEU A 286 -27.94 -9.17 3.79
C LEU A 286 -27.32 -9.01 5.18
N PHE A 287 -26.00 -9.16 5.26
CA PHE A 287 -25.23 -9.00 6.47
C PHE A 287 -24.76 -7.55 6.66
N ALA A 288 -24.20 -6.95 5.60
CA ALA A 288 -23.70 -5.58 5.63
C ALA A 288 -23.63 -4.97 4.24
N THR A 289 -23.76 -3.64 4.19
CA THR A 289 -23.40 -2.82 3.02
C THR A 289 -22.23 -1.92 3.40
N TYR A 290 -21.32 -1.68 2.46
CA TYR A 290 -20.23 -0.71 2.61
C TYR A 290 -20.26 0.28 1.45
N ASP A 291 -20.41 1.56 1.78
CA ASP A 291 -20.33 2.68 0.84
C ASP A 291 -18.92 3.30 0.90
N ALA A 292 -18.09 3.00 -0.10
CA ALA A 292 -16.73 3.52 -0.22
C ALA A 292 -16.70 5.02 -0.57
N VAL A 293 -17.81 5.62 -1.00
CA VAL A 293 -17.92 7.06 -1.31
C VAL A 293 -18.34 7.85 -0.08
N GLY A 294 -19.35 7.37 0.63
CA GLY A 294 -19.93 8.05 1.79
C GLY A 294 -19.26 7.74 3.13
N THR A 295 -18.49 6.66 3.26
CA THR A 295 -17.78 6.37 4.51
C THR A 295 -16.68 7.41 4.76
N ALA A 296 -16.77 8.11 5.89
CA ALA A 296 -15.79 9.11 6.30
C ALA A 296 -14.45 8.46 6.69
N GLN A 297 -13.36 9.08 6.27
CA GLN A 297 -12.00 8.68 6.66
C GLN A 297 -11.57 9.41 7.93
N THR A 298 -10.74 8.75 8.74
CA THR A 298 -9.98 9.41 9.79
C THR A 298 -8.68 9.96 9.19
N GLU A 299 -8.40 11.24 9.40
CA GLU A 299 -7.16 11.85 8.94
C GLU A 299 -5.97 11.33 9.74
N LEU A 300 -4.89 10.99 9.03
CA LEU A 300 -3.62 10.63 9.66
C LEU A 300 -2.94 11.90 10.18
N ASN A 301 -2.76 12.00 11.49
CA ASN A 301 -1.91 13.01 12.10
C ASN A 301 -0.44 12.65 11.84
N VAL A 302 0.28 13.54 11.17
CA VAL A 302 1.73 13.44 10.97
C VAL A 302 2.35 14.64 11.67
N ALA A 303 3.47 14.43 12.37
CA ALA A 303 4.19 15.49 13.06
C ALA A 303 4.53 16.66 12.10
N HIS A 304 4.63 17.87 12.65
CA HIS A 304 5.10 19.01 11.86
C HIS A 304 6.50 18.74 11.31
N ILE A 305 6.82 19.21 10.10
CA ILE A 305 8.08 18.88 9.42
C ILE A 305 9.32 19.17 10.28
N ASP A 306 9.28 20.26 11.08
CA ASP A 306 10.39 20.64 11.95
C ASP A 306 10.58 19.69 13.16
N ASP A 307 9.52 18.99 13.56
CA ASP A 307 9.52 18.02 14.67
C ASP A 307 9.76 16.58 14.22
N GLN A 308 9.77 16.33 12.91
CA GLN A 308 10.01 15.01 12.33
C GLN A 308 11.47 14.60 12.46
N TYR A 309 11.73 13.31 12.65
CA TYR A 309 13.05 12.72 12.51
C TYR A 309 13.61 12.98 11.09
N PRO A 310 14.93 13.19 10.89
CA PRO A 310 15.48 13.61 9.60
C PRO A 310 15.14 12.71 8.41
N LEU A 311 14.99 11.41 8.64
CA LEU A 311 14.67 10.41 7.61
C LEU A 311 13.17 10.21 7.38
N GLU A 312 12.30 10.94 8.08
CA GLU A 312 10.87 10.93 7.77
C GLU A 312 10.60 11.57 6.40
N SER A 313 9.77 10.90 5.62
CA SER A 313 9.55 11.13 4.19
C SER A 313 9.24 12.58 3.85
N ARG A 314 8.34 13.22 4.59
CA ARG A 314 7.95 14.61 4.32
C ARG A 314 9.06 15.61 4.60
N ARG A 315 9.88 15.39 5.64
CA ARG A 315 11.07 16.19 5.93
C ARG A 315 12.17 15.94 4.90
N ALA A 316 12.53 14.67 4.69
CA ALA A 316 13.61 14.29 3.78
C ALA A 316 13.33 14.74 2.33
N TRP A 317 12.09 14.64 1.86
CA TRP A 317 11.70 15.04 0.51
C TRP A 317 11.19 16.48 0.40
N ALA A 318 11.22 17.30 1.47
CA ALA A 318 10.59 18.62 1.51
C ALA A 318 11.01 19.54 0.35
N ARG A 319 12.32 19.58 0.03
CA ARG A 319 12.87 20.40 -1.06
C ARG A 319 12.38 19.91 -2.44
N VAL A 320 12.32 18.59 -2.64
CA VAL A 320 11.81 17.96 -3.88
C VAL A 320 10.31 18.19 -4.02
N ALA A 321 9.54 17.99 -2.95
CA ALA A 321 8.10 18.22 -2.92
C ALA A 321 7.75 19.67 -3.27
N LYS A 322 8.46 20.65 -2.70
CA LYS A 322 8.29 22.07 -3.02
C LYS A 322 8.56 22.35 -4.51
N ALA A 323 9.62 21.78 -5.07
CA ALA A 323 9.95 21.94 -6.48
C ALA A 323 8.89 21.33 -7.41
N ILE A 324 8.35 20.14 -7.07
CA ILE A 324 7.23 19.51 -7.79
C ILE A 324 6.00 20.42 -7.76
N GLN A 325 5.66 21.00 -6.60
CA GLN A 325 4.47 21.84 -6.44
C GLN A 325 4.51 23.10 -7.30
N VAL A 326 5.67 23.74 -7.45
CA VAL A 326 5.84 24.95 -8.28
C VAL A 326 6.19 24.62 -9.74
N GLY A 327 6.39 23.35 -10.09
CA GLY A 327 6.72 22.90 -11.44
C GLY A 327 8.17 23.17 -11.88
N ASP A 328 9.09 23.36 -10.94
CA ASP A 328 10.51 23.63 -11.23
C ASP A 328 11.30 22.31 -11.35
N MET A 329 11.49 21.86 -12.59
CA MET A 329 12.10 20.55 -12.87
C MET A 329 13.61 20.49 -12.74
N ASP A 330 14.26 21.62 -12.91
CA ASP A 330 15.70 21.72 -12.69
C ASP A 330 15.95 21.58 -11.18
N ALA A 331 15.15 22.26 -10.35
CA ALA A 331 15.20 22.09 -8.90
C ALA A 331 14.82 20.66 -8.46
N VAL A 332 13.77 20.04 -9.04
CA VAL A 332 13.43 18.63 -8.75
C VAL A 332 14.63 17.72 -9.01
N SER A 333 15.27 17.88 -10.18
CA SER A 333 16.40 17.03 -10.58
C SER A 333 17.61 17.23 -9.68
N VAL A 334 17.92 18.49 -9.31
CA VAL A 334 19.04 18.83 -8.43
C VAL A 334 18.81 18.29 -7.02
N GLU A 335 17.67 18.59 -6.39
CA GLU A 335 17.41 18.20 -5.00
C GLU A 335 17.25 16.67 -4.86
N LYS A 336 16.59 16.01 -5.83
CA LYS A 336 16.53 14.54 -5.87
C LYS A 336 17.92 13.92 -6.07
N GLY A 337 18.74 14.52 -6.93
CA GLY A 337 20.10 14.07 -7.19
C GLY A 337 20.99 14.09 -5.96
N LYS A 338 20.82 15.05 -5.04
CA LYS A 338 21.56 15.11 -3.77
C LYS A 338 21.29 13.88 -2.90
N ILE A 339 20.01 13.57 -2.66
CA ILE A 339 19.60 12.41 -1.85
C ILE A 339 20.09 11.12 -2.48
N GLU A 340 19.87 10.95 -3.79
CA GLU A 340 20.30 9.73 -4.48
C GLU A 340 21.83 9.55 -4.49
N GLN A 341 22.59 10.63 -4.62
CA GLN A 341 24.05 10.57 -4.59
C GLN A 341 24.55 10.24 -3.19
N ALA A 342 24.03 10.91 -2.14
CA ALA A 342 24.37 10.60 -0.75
C ALA A 342 24.08 9.14 -0.42
N GLN A 343 22.93 8.61 -0.85
CA GLN A 343 22.58 7.20 -0.70
C GLN A 343 23.58 6.27 -1.41
N ARG A 344 23.96 6.56 -2.67
CA ARG A 344 24.97 5.78 -3.40
C ARG A 344 26.32 5.77 -2.68
N ASP A 345 26.76 6.94 -2.22
CA ASP A 345 28.05 7.10 -1.54
C ASP A 345 28.05 6.36 -0.19
N LEU A 346 26.96 6.46 0.57
CA LEU A 346 26.77 5.74 1.83
C LEU A 346 26.80 4.21 1.61
N ARG A 347 26.07 3.69 0.61
CA ARG A 347 26.10 2.26 0.25
C ARG A 347 27.50 1.77 -0.11
N ASN A 348 28.29 2.59 -0.81
CA ASN A 348 29.68 2.26 -1.15
C ASN A 348 30.57 2.22 0.09
N LYS A 349 30.41 3.20 1.00
CA LYS A 349 31.13 3.26 2.27
C LYS A 349 30.85 2.04 3.14
N GLU A 350 29.58 1.71 3.39
CA GLU A 350 29.23 0.51 4.16
C GLU A 350 29.76 -0.78 3.56
N ARG A 351 29.71 -0.93 2.23
CA ARG A 351 30.31 -2.09 1.56
C ARG A 351 31.82 -2.17 1.80
N SER A 352 32.53 -1.05 1.74
CA SER A 352 33.97 -1.00 2.00
C SER A 352 34.34 -1.28 3.46
N GLU A 353 33.40 -1.06 4.38
CA GLU A 353 33.56 -1.27 5.82
C GLU A 353 32.91 -2.59 6.30
N GLU A 354 32.39 -3.41 5.37
CA GLU A 354 31.65 -4.65 5.67
C GLU A 354 30.47 -4.45 6.62
N ARG A 355 29.84 -3.27 6.58
CA ARG A 355 28.65 -2.93 7.36
C ARG A 355 27.39 -3.05 6.51
N THR A 356 26.28 -3.28 7.18
CA THR A 356 24.94 -3.22 6.58
C THR A 356 24.12 -2.12 7.23
N TRP A 357 23.17 -1.56 6.48
CA TRP A 357 22.23 -0.61 7.06
C TRP A 357 21.38 -1.29 8.13
N GLU A 358 21.37 -0.74 9.33
CA GLU A 358 20.53 -1.22 10.41
C GLU A 358 19.12 -0.63 10.27
N ARG A 359 18.13 -1.52 10.12
CA ARG A 359 16.72 -1.10 10.00
C ARG A 359 16.23 -0.64 11.37
N ARG A 360 15.44 0.44 11.37
CA ARG A 360 15.08 1.18 12.59
C ARG A 360 13.91 0.57 13.34
N TYR A 361 12.94 -0.03 12.65
CA TYR A 361 11.71 -0.59 13.26
C TYR A 361 11.44 -2.05 12.89
N PHE A 362 12.18 -2.59 11.91
CA PHE A 362 11.95 -3.94 11.40
C PHE A 362 13.22 -4.79 11.46
N SER A 363 13.00 -6.10 11.52
CA SER A 363 14.05 -7.12 11.47
C SER A 363 13.66 -8.19 10.45
N SER A 364 14.66 -8.73 9.74
CA SER A 364 14.44 -9.88 8.88
C SER A 364 14.47 -11.14 9.75
N VAL A 365 13.47 -12.01 9.61
CA VAL A 365 13.39 -13.28 10.34
C VAL A 365 13.72 -14.44 9.41
N ALA A 366 14.33 -15.50 9.94
CA ALA A 366 14.66 -16.70 9.15
C ALA A 366 13.48 -17.65 9.01
N GLU A 367 12.59 -17.66 10.00
CA GLU A 367 11.39 -18.48 10.03
C GLU A 367 10.21 -17.68 10.57
N ASP A 368 9.03 -17.94 10.05
CA ASP A 368 7.80 -17.26 10.46
C ASP A 368 6.69 -18.26 10.74
N GLN A 369 6.14 -18.21 11.95
CA GLN A 369 5.14 -19.16 12.42
C GLN A 369 3.80 -19.00 11.69
N VAL A 370 3.40 -17.77 11.36
CA VAL A 370 2.15 -17.50 10.63
C VAL A 370 2.23 -18.06 9.21
N LEU A 371 3.39 -17.95 8.55
CA LEU A 371 3.61 -18.58 7.24
C LEU A 371 3.61 -20.10 7.33
N LYS A 372 4.19 -20.70 8.37
CA LYS A 372 4.11 -22.17 8.59
C LYS A 372 2.67 -22.65 8.76
N GLU A 373 1.83 -21.87 9.44
CA GLU A 373 0.45 -22.24 9.71
C GLU A 373 -0.50 -21.95 8.54
N LEU A 374 -0.34 -20.81 7.87
CA LEU A 374 -1.32 -20.26 6.93
C LEU A 374 -0.80 -20.10 5.50
N GLY A 375 0.51 -20.22 5.28
CA GLY A 375 1.16 -19.98 3.99
C GLY A 375 0.60 -20.84 2.88
N ASP A 376 0.44 -22.14 3.12
CA ASP A 376 -0.11 -23.08 2.13
C ASP A 376 -1.54 -22.70 1.71
N ALA A 377 -2.39 -22.34 2.68
CA ALA A 377 -3.77 -21.94 2.41
C ALA A 377 -3.88 -20.61 1.66
N ALA A 378 -2.94 -19.68 1.91
CA ALA A 378 -2.89 -18.37 1.24
C ALA A 378 -2.10 -18.40 -0.08
N GLY A 379 -1.37 -19.48 -0.39
CA GLY A 379 -0.46 -19.56 -1.53
C GLY A 379 0.79 -18.71 -1.39
N ILE A 380 1.25 -18.46 -0.15
CA ILE A 380 2.46 -17.70 0.15
C ILE A 380 3.57 -18.69 0.55
N PRO A 381 4.75 -18.64 -0.10
CA PRO A 381 5.85 -19.54 0.24
C PRO A 381 6.39 -19.26 1.65
N LEU A 382 6.93 -20.29 2.31
CA LEU A 382 7.44 -20.18 3.68
C LEU A 382 8.59 -19.17 3.85
N ASN A 383 9.34 -18.90 2.78
CA ASN A 383 10.39 -17.88 2.79
C ASN A 383 9.84 -16.45 2.61
N GLY A 384 8.52 -16.28 2.47
CA GLY A 384 7.85 -15.00 2.26
C GLY A 384 8.37 -14.18 1.07
N GLU A 385 8.97 -14.84 0.07
CA GLU A 385 9.61 -14.17 -1.07
C GLU A 385 10.77 -13.24 -0.68
N GLU A 386 11.52 -13.57 0.38
CA GLU A 386 12.66 -12.78 0.88
C GLU A 386 13.70 -12.39 -0.20
N ASP A 387 13.87 -13.25 -1.21
CA ASP A 387 14.75 -13.03 -2.36
C ASP A 387 14.34 -11.82 -3.20
N LYS A 388 13.05 -11.46 -3.15
CA LYS A 388 12.46 -10.36 -3.89
C LYS A 388 12.22 -9.11 -3.05
N THR A 389 12.40 -9.19 -1.73
CA THR A 389 12.12 -8.10 -0.78
C THR A 389 13.33 -7.73 0.07
N GLY A 390 14.47 -8.40 -0.14
CA GLY A 390 15.70 -8.19 0.64
C GLY A 390 15.62 -8.73 2.07
N GLY A 391 14.60 -9.53 2.39
CA GLY A 391 14.33 -10.09 3.70
C GLY A 391 12.86 -10.44 3.93
N LEU A 392 12.61 -11.37 4.85
CA LEU A 392 11.29 -11.66 5.41
C LEU A 392 11.08 -10.73 6.61
N TRP A 393 10.47 -9.57 6.38
CA TRP A 393 10.44 -8.48 7.36
C TRP A 393 9.29 -8.61 8.37
N ARG A 394 9.61 -8.41 9.65
CA ARG A 394 8.64 -8.29 10.75
C ARG A 394 8.92 -7.10 11.62
N PHE A 395 7.87 -6.56 12.23
CA PHE A 395 7.98 -5.47 13.19
C PHE A 395 8.79 -5.93 14.40
N ASP A 396 9.73 -5.09 14.83
CA ASP A 396 10.62 -5.37 15.95
C ASP A 396 10.32 -4.38 17.10
N ALA A 397 9.62 -4.90 18.11
CA ALA A 397 9.18 -4.10 19.26
C ALA A 397 10.35 -3.54 20.09
N GLU A 398 11.49 -4.24 20.15
CA GLU A 398 12.66 -3.75 20.87
C GLU A 398 13.32 -2.60 20.13
N LYS A 399 13.45 -2.71 18.81
CA LYS A 399 13.93 -1.62 17.96
C LYS A 399 13.01 -0.41 18.02
N ALA A 400 11.69 -0.62 17.94
CA ALA A 400 10.72 0.45 18.09
C ALA A 400 10.84 1.16 19.45
N ALA A 401 10.96 0.41 20.55
CA ALA A 401 11.16 0.99 21.88
C ALA A 401 12.46 1.82 21.98
N LYS A 402 13.57 1.32 21.39
CA LYS A 402 14.84 2.06 21.30
C LYS A 402 14.68 3.36 20.49
N ALA A 403 14.00 3.29 19.34
CA ALA A 403 13.76 4.44 18.47
C ALA A 403 12.88 5.50 19.15
N SER A 404 11.87 5.10 19.92
CA SER A 404 11.00 6.02 20.68
C SER A 404 11.72 6.70 21.86
N ALA A 405 12.75 6.06 22.41
CA ALA A 405 13.55 6.62 23.50
C ALA A 405 14.70 7.53 23.02
N GLU A 406 15.04 7.48 21.73
CA GLU A 406 16.13 8.26 21.15
C GLU A 406 15.82 9.75 21.14
N LYS A 407 16.82 10.56 21.51
CA LYS A 407 16.80 12.01 21.35
C LYS A 407 18.08 12.43 20.65
N LEU A 408 17.95 13.01 19.46
CA LEU A 408 19.08 13.51 18.70
C LEU A 408 19.45 14.93 19.16
N SER A 409 20.75 15.21 19.25
CA SER A 409 21.25 16.58 19.28
C SER A 409 21.15 17.23 17.90
N ASN A 410 21.25 18.56 17.84
CA ASN A 410 21.24 19.29 16.57
C ASN A 410 22.41 18.87 15.65
N GLU A 411 23.57 18.57 16.24
CA GLU A 411 24.74 18.10 15.50
C GLU A 411 24.46 16.72 14.87
N GLN A 412 23.83 15.81 15.61
CA GLN A 412 23.45 14.49 15.08
C GLN A 412 22.41 14.59 13.96
N VAL A 413 21.45 15.50 14.09
CA VAL A 413 20.47 15.79 13.03
C VAL A 413 21.17 16.27 11.76
N GLN A 414 22.08 17.24 11.88
CA GLN A 414 22.84 17.78 10.74
C GLN A 414 23.75 16.73 10.10
N GLU A 415 24.34 15.86 10.91
CA GLU A 415 25.16 14.75 10.43
C GLU A 415 24.32 13.77 9.58
N ILE A 416 23.13 13.38 10.05
CA ILE A 416 22.21 12.51 9.31
C ILE A 416 21.77 13.18 8.00
N GLU A 417 21.35 14.45 8.04
CA GLU A 417 20.91 15.18 6.83
C GLU A 417 22.04 15.28 5.80
N LYS A 418 23.28 15.51 6.24
CA LYS A 418 24.43 15.58 5.35
C LYS A 418 24.82 14.21 4.80
N GLU A 419 24.98 13.20 5.64
CA GLU A 419 25.51 11.89 5.24
C GLU A 419 24.49 11.04 4.49
N VAL A 420 23.23 11.06 4.93
CA VAL A 420 22.18 10.17 4.40
C VAL A 420 21.38 10.84 3.28
N LEU A 421 21.20 12.16 3.35
CA LEU A 421 20.34 12.92 2.41
C LEU A 421 21.11 13.91 1.52
N GLY A 422 22.38 14.23 1.85
CA GLY A 422 23.17 15.21 1.10
C GLY A 422 22.64 16.64 1.19
N GLN A 423 21.99 17.00 2.30
CA GLN A 423 21.20 18.24 2.44
C GLN A 423 21.84 19.37 3.23
#